data_AF-A0A183KBU2-F1
#
_entry.id   AF-A0A183KBU2-F1
#
_cell.length_a   1.000
_cell.length_b   1.000
_cell.length_c   1.000
_cell.angle_alpha   90.00
_cell.angle_beta   90.00
_cell.angle_gamma   90.00
#
_symmetry.space_group_name_H-M   'P 1'
#
loop_
_entity.id
_entity.type
_entity.pdbx_description
1 polymer ?
#
loop_
_entity_poly.entity_id
_entity_poly.type
_entity_poly.pdbx_seq_one_letter_code
_entity_poly.pdbx_strand_id
1 'polypeptide(L)'
;MSVGFRSMLSHLIQYCDGKAKATIVQCALLGPEEGYRKALELLEEAFGQKHIVVHAFIDKMLNIPAIKGTGLDNLRRLSREMRICGLTLTQMNYVSDLNSAKSIECMFLKLPLHLQREWVKVACRISKTGRESLFKDLCEFVKEQSDIANTRYGLLVIHGNNSDKRDVGVSKGKINANYNAASI
;
A
#
# COMPACT_ATOMS: atom_id res chain seq x y z
N MET A 1 -13.79 42.56 5.67
CA MET A 1 -13.87 41.08 5.72
C MET A 1 -12.57 40.39 5.24
N SER A 2 -11.35 40.94 5.48
CA SER A 2 -10.09 40.35 4.94
C SER A 2 -9.35 39.39 5.88
N VAL A 3 -9.78 39.26 7.14
CA VAL A 3 -9.08 38.45 8.16
C VAL A 3 -9.17 36.95 7.87
N GLY A 4 -10.25 36.49 7.23
CA GLY A 4 -10.46 35.07 6.91
C GLY A 4 -9.51 34.52 5.85
N PHE A 5 -9.17 35.29 4.82
CA PHE A 5 -8.34 34.77 3.73
C PHE A 5 -6.88 34.54 4.14
N ARG A 6 -6.31 35.38 5.02
CA ARG A 6 -4.96 35.15 5.57
C ARG A 6 -4.91 33.87 6.41
N SER A 7 -5.91 33.63 7.26
CA SER A 7 -5.96 32.42 8.08
C SER A 7 -6.20 31.18 7.23
N MET A 8 -7.07 31.25 6.21
CA MET A 8 -7.28 30.16 5.25
C MET A 8 -6.01 29.81 4.48
N LEU A 9 -5.27 30.80 3.99
CA LEU A 9 -3.99 30.56 3.31
C LEU A 9 -2.93 29.96 4.25
N SER A 10 -2.83 30.48 5.48
CA SER A 10 -1.91 29.93 6.47
C SER A 10 -2.24 28.48 6.82
N HIS A 11 -3.53 28.18 6.95
CA HIS A 11 -4.03 26.82 7.17
C HIS A 11 -3.70 25.91 5.98
N LEU A 12 -3.95 26.36 4.75
CA LEU A 12 -3.61 25.60 3.54
C LEU A 12 -2.11 25.27 3.49
N ILE A 13 -1.23 26.26 3.72
CA ILE A 13 0.23 26.07 3.75
C ILE A 13 0.65 25.12 4.87
N GLN A 14 -0.03 25.15 6.01
CA GLN A 14 0.28 24.28 7.16
C GLN A 14 0.00 22.80 6.85
N TYR A 15 -1.07 22.51 6.11
CA TYR A 15 -1.47 21.13 5.78
C TYR A 15 -0.89 20.61 4.46
N CYS A 16 -0.31 21.47 3.64
CA CYS A 16 0.49 21.03 2.49
C CYS A 16 1.91 20.65 2.92
N ASP A 17 2.44 19.61 2.29
CA ASP A 17 3.83 19.16 2.46
C ASP A 17 4.57 19.02 1.13
N GLY A 18 5.89 18.92 1.20
CA GLY A 18 6.75 18.67 0.04
C GLY A 18 6.55 19.69 -1.09
N LYS A 19 6.40 19.18 -2.32
CA LYS A 19 6.25 20.01 -3.52
C LYS A 19 5.02 20.93 -3.46
N ALA A 20 3.89 20.45 -2.93
CA ALA A 20 2.66 21.24 -2.82
C ALA A 20 2.87 22.48 -1.95
N LYS A 21 3.53 22.32 -0.79
CA LYS A 21 3.87 23.43 0.10
C LYS A 21 4.82 24.42 -0.58
N ALA A 22 5.87 23.93 -1.23
CA ALA A 22 6.85 24.75 -1.92
C ALA A 22 6.20 25.62 -3.02
N THR A 23 5.19 25.09 -3.72
CA THR A 23 4.43 25.81 -4.74
C THR A 23 3.66 27.01 -4.18
N ILE A 24 3.05 26.88 -3.01
CA ILE A 24 2.11 27.90 -2.48
C ILE A 24 2.68 28.79 -1.37
N VAL A 25 3.84 28.45 -0.79
CA VAL A 25 4.38 29.19 0.37
C VAL A 25 4.64 30.67 0.04
N GLN A 26 5.03 30.96 -1.21
CA GLN A 26 5.31 32.33 -1.66
C GLN A 26 4.02 33.16 -1.84
N CYS A 27 2.85 32.52 -1.95
CA CYS A 27 1.58 33.24 -2.03
C CYS A 27 1.25 34.02 -0.74
N ALA A 28 1.90 33.70 0.39
CA ALA A 28 1.76 34.44 1.64
C ALA A 28 2.26 35.89 1.57
N LEU A 29 3.11 36.22 0.56
CA LEU A 29 3.61 37.57 0.32
C LEU A 29 2.59 38.48 -0.39
N LEU A 30 1.57 37.88 -1.02
CA LEU A 30 0.51 38.61 -1.72
C LEU A 30 -0.55 39.14 -0.74
N GLY A 31 -1.48 39.94 -1.25
CA GLY A 31 -2.66 40.36 -0.48
C GLY A 31 -3.47 39.14 0.02
N PRO A 32 -4.22 39.23 1.14
CA PRO A 32 -4.91 38.10 1.76
C PRO A 32 -5.74 37.24 0.79
N GLU A 33 -6.61 37.88 0.02
CA GLU A 33 -7.54 37.24 -0.90
C GLU A 33 -6.83 36.78 -2.18
N GLU A 34 -5.95 37.62 -2.72
CA GLU A 34 -5.16 37.32 -3.91
C GLU A 34 -4.23 36.12 -3.68
N GLY A 35 -3.54 36.08 -2.53
CA GLY A 35 -2.65 35.00 -2.15
C GLY A 35 -3.39 33.67 -1.98
N TYR A 36 -4.57 33.68 -1.35
CA TYR A 36 -5.37 32.47 -1.23
C TYR A 36 -5.86 31.97 -2.59
N ARG A 37 -6.40 32.86 -3.43
CA ARG A 37 -6.87 32.50 -4.78
C ARG A 37 -5.71 31.97 -5.63
N LYS A 38 -4.56 32.64 -5.61
CA LYS A 38 -3.38 32.22 -6.38
C LYS A 38 -2.82 30.89 -5.89
N ALA A 39 -2.85 30.62 -4.59
CA ALA A 39 -2.46 29.34 -4.04
C ALA A 39 -3.34 28.19 -4.57
N LEU A 40 -4.66 28.38 -4.62
CA LEU A 40 -5.58 27.39 -5.18
C LEU A 40 -5.34 27.16 -6.68
N GLU A 41 -5.16 28.24 -7.45
CA GLU A 41 -4.87 28.19 -8.88
C GLU A 41 -3.58 27.40 -9.17
N LEU A 42 -2.50 27.70 -8.44
CA LEU A 42 -1.22 27.00 -8.60
C LEU A 42 -1.30 25.52 -8.19
N LEU A 43 -2.09 25.18 -7.17
CA LEU A 43 -2.31 23.78 -6.80
C LEU A 43 -3.10 23.02 -7.87
N GLU A 44 -4.12 23.64 -8.44
CA GLU A 44 -4.91 23.06 -9.51
C GLU A 44 -4.07 22.85 -10.78
N GLU A 45 -3.25 23.84 -11.15
CA GLU A 45 -2.34 23.74 -12.28
C GLU A 45 -1.30 22.63 -12.09
N ALA A 46 -0.67 22.57 -10.91
CA ALA A 46 0.43 21.63 -10.65
C ALA A 46 -0.04 20.21 -10.29
N PHE A 47 -1.22 20.04 -9.68
CA PHE A 47 -1.65 18.76 -9.11
C PHE A 47 -3.10 18.37 -9.42
N GLY A 48 -3.92 19.30 -9.92
CA GLY A 48 -5.35 19.06 -10.19
C GLY A 48 -5.63 18.26 -11.46
N GLN A 49 -4.64 18.10 -12.34
CA GLN A 49 -4.80 17.34 -13.58
C GLN A 49 -5.06 15.85 -13.28
N LYS A 50 -6.12 15.29 -13.89
CA LYS A 50 -6.55 13.90 -13.65
C LYS A 50 -5.42 12.88 -13.79
N HIS A 51 -4.59 13.02 -14.84
CA HIS A 51 -3.47 12.11 -15.08
C HIS A 51 -2.41 12.16 -13.98
N ILE A 52 -2.17 13.33 -13.37
CA ILE A 52 -1.23 13.50 -12.26
C ILE A 52 -1.77 12.76 -11.02
N VAL A 53 -3.05 12.94 -10.72
CA VAL A 53 -3.69 12.28 -9.57
C VAL A 53 -3.66 10.76 -9.76
N VAL A 54 -4.03 10.27 -10.95
CA VAL A 54 -4.02 8.84 -11.27
C VAL A 54 -2.62 8.25 -11.13
N HIS A 55 -1.60 8.90 -11.69
CA HIS A 55 -0.21 8.45 -11.55
C HIS A 55 0.24 8.43 -10.09
N ALA A 56 -0.13 9.43 -9.28
CA ALA A 56 0.21 9.43 -7.86
C ALA A 56 -0.41 8.24 -7.10
N PHE A 57 -1.64 7.84 -7.42
CA PHE A 57 -2.26 6.64 -6.85
C PHE A 57 -1.58 5.35 -7.31
N ILE A 58 -1.26 5.24 -8.60
CA ILE A 58 -0.52 4.09 -9.15
C ILE A 58 0.86 4.00 -8.47
N ASP A 59 1.62 5.09 -8.43
CA ASP A 59 2.93 5.14 -7.78
C ASP A 59 2.83 4.78 -6.30
N LYS A 60 1.81 5.28 -5.59
CA LYS A 60 1.56 4.89 -4.20
C LYS A 60 1.36 3.38 -4.08
N MET A 61 0.56 2.78 -4.94
CA MET A 61 0.37 1.32 -4.98
C MET A 61 1.66 0.57 -5.28
N LEU A 62 2.38 0.97 -6.32
CA LEU A 62 3.64 0.33 -6.73
C LEU A 62 4.69 0.35 -5.62
N ASN A 63 4.72 1.43 -4.83
CA ASN A 63 5.64 1.62 -3.70
C ASN A 63 5.23 0.91 -2.41
N ILE A 64 4.05 0.27 -2.35
CA ILE A 64 3.67 -0.53 -1.17
C ILE A 64 4.70 -1.67 -1.01
N PRO A 65 5.30 -1.88 0.17
CA PRO A 65 6.22 -3.00 0.37
C PRO A 65 5.49 -4.34 0.30
N ALA A 66 6.14 -5.37 -0.22
CA ALA A 66 5.60 -6.72 -0.19
C ALA A 66 5.44 -7.21 1.26
N ILE A 67 4.31 -7.86 1.56
CA ILE A 67 4.01 -8.31 2.91
C ILE A 67 4.83 -9.56 3.21
N LYS A 68 5.76 -9.44 4.16
CA LYS A 68 6.55 -10.57 4.66
C LYS A 68 5.79 -11.26 5.81
N GLY A 69 5.45 -12.53 5.64
CA GLY A 69 4.76 -13.33 6.66
C GLY A 69 3.28 -12.96 6.86
N THR A 70 2.73 -13.29 8.03
CA THR A 70 1.30 -13.16 8.35
C THR A 70 1.01 -11.90 9.18
N GLY A 71 1.46 -10.73 8.71
CA GLY A 71 1.18 -9.46 9.36
C GLY A 71 -0.26 -9.00 9.11
N LEU A 72 -1.18 -9.21 10.06
CA LEU A 72 -2.58 -8.81 9.98
C LEU A 72 -2.73 -7.32 9.60
N ASP A 73 -1.94 -6.45 10.22
CA ASP A 73 -1.97 -5.01 9.97
C ASP A 73 -1.55 -4.63 8.56
N ASN A 74 -0.57 -5.35 8.00
CA ASN A 74 -0.07 -5.09 6.66
C ASN A 74 -1.11 -5.51 5.61
N LEU A 75 -1.79 -6.65 5.80
CA LEU A 75 -2.85 -7.10 4.89
C LEU A 75 -4.07 -6.17 4.94
N ARG A 76 -4.45 -5.73 6.14
CA ARG A 76 -5.54 -4.76 6.35
C ARG A 76 -5.20 -3.40 5.71
N ARG A 77 -3.96 -2.94 5.85
CA ARG A 77 -3.49 -1.71 5.19
C ARG A 77 -3.52 -1.86 3.67
N LEU A 78 -3.00 -2.96 3.13
CA LEU A 78 -3.02 -3.24 1.69
C LEU A 78 -4.45 -3.25 1.15
N SER A 79 -5.37 -3.97 1.81
CA SER A 79 -6.79 -4.01 1.43
C SER A 79 -7.41 -2.60 1.36
N ARG A 80 -7.15 -1.77 2.38
CA ARG A 80 -7.64 -0.38 2.41
C ARG A 80 -7.08 0.45 1.25
N GLU A 81 -5.78 0.38 1.02
CA GLU A 81 -5.10 1.14 -0.04
C GLU A 81 -5.60 0.72 -1.43
N MET A 82 -5.72 -0.59 -1.70
CA MET A 82 -6.27 -1.10 -2.97
C MET A 82 -7.70 -0.63 -3.20
N ARG A 83 -8.53 -0.62 -2.14
CA ARG A 83 -9.91 -0.12 -2.22
C ARG A 83 -9.97 1.37 -2.54
N ILE A 84 -9.15 2.18 -1.86
CA ILE A 84 -9.10 3.63 -2.13
C ILE A 84 -8.70 3.88 -3.57
N CYS A 85 -7.63 3.24 -4.05
CA CYS A 85 -7.17 3.38 -5.43
C CYS A 85 -8.23 2.94 -6.44
N GLY A 86 -8.87 1.79 -6.20
CA GLY A 86 -9.95 1.27 -7.04
C GLY A 86 -11.12 2.26 -7.17
N LEU A 87 -11.55 2.85 -6.05
CA LEU A 87 -12.63 3.84 -6.03
C LEU A 87 -12.23 5.13 -6.77
N THR A 88 -11.05 5.68 -6.48
CA THR A 88 -10.60 6.94 -7.09
C THR A 88 -10.41 6.80 -8.61
N LEU A 89 -9.72 5.76 -9.07
CA LEU A 89 -9.48 5.59 -10.51
C LEU A 89 -10.76 5.23 -11.28
N THR A 90 -11.72 4.56 -10.64
CA THR A 90 -13.05 4.34 -11.23
C THR A 90 -13.80 5.67 -11.42
N GLN A 91 -13.83 6.54 -10.39
CA GLN A 91 -14.48 7.84 -10.48
C GLN A 91 -13.81 8.76 -11.52
N MET A 92 -12.51 8.60 -11.75
CA MET A 92 -11.77 9.37 -12.75
C MET A 92 -11.86 8.81 -14.18
N ASN A 93 -12.53 7.66 -14.39
CA ASN A 93 -12.62 6.91 -15.65
C ASN A 93 -11.30 6.26 -16.13
N TYR A 94 -10.43 5.86 -15.20
CA TYR A 94 -9.15 5.19 -15.45
C TYR A 94 -9.19 3.69 -15.09
N VAL A 95 -10.33 3.05 -15.31
CA VAL A 95 -10.54 1.61 -14.99
C VAL A 95 -9.65 0.71 -15.85
N SER A 96 -9.34 1.10 -17.08
CA SER A 96 -8.45 0.34 -17.97
C SER A 96 -7.02 0.25 -17.42
N ASP A 97 -6.51 1.31 -16.79
CA ASP A 97 -5.17 1.31 -16.21
C ASP A 97 -5.08 0.42 -14.97
N LEU A 98 -6.15 0.38 -14.16
CA LEU A 98 -6.29 -0.57 -13.06
C LEU A 98 -6.27 -2.01 -13.55
N ASN A 99 -6.99 -2.29 -14.65
CA ASN A 99 -7.12 -3.62 -15.21
C ASN A 99 -5.95 -4.02 -16.11
N SER A 100 -4.91 -3.19 -16.22
CA SER A 100 -3.69 -3.57 -16.93
C SER A 100 -2.99 -4.73 -16.20
N ALA A 101 -2.35 -5.61 -16.97
CA ALA A 101 -1.58 -6.74 -16.43
C ALA A 101 -0.54 -6.26 -15.41
N LYS A 102 0.16 -5.17 -15.70
CA LYS A 102 1.16 -4.55 -14.82
C LYS A 102 0.59 -4.18 -13.44
N SER A 103 -0.59 -3.56 -13.40
CA SER A 103 -1.24 -3.17 -12.14
C SER A 103 -1.63 -4.39 -11.30
N ILE A 104 -2.26 -5.38 -11.94
CA ILE A 104 -2.71 -6.62 -11.28
C ILE A 104 -1.50 -7.45 -10.78
N GLU A 105 -0.49 -7.66 -11.63
CA GLU A 105 0.74 -8.37 -11.28
C GLU A 105 1.48 -7.70 -10.13
N CYS A 106 1.58 -6.37 -10.14
CA CYS A 106 2.24 -5.66 -9.05
C CYS A 106 1.55 -5.92 -7.71
N MET A 107 0.21 -5.85 -7.68
CA MET A 107 -0.56 -6.10 -6.45
C MET A 107 -0.49 -7.56 -6.02
N PHE A 108 -0.55 -8.49 -6.96
CA PHE A 108 -0.34 -9.92 -6.70
C PHE A 108 1.01 -10.17 -6.02
N LEU A 109 2.09 -9.55 -6.51
CA LEU A 109 3.43 -9.69 -5.95
C LEU A 109 3.58 -9.06 -4.54
N LYS A 110 2.67 -8.17 -4.12
CA LYS A 110 2.65 -7.65 -2.74
C LYS A 110 2.10 -8.65 -1.73
N LEU A 111 1.33 -9.64 -2.18
CA LEU A 111 0.70 -10.62 -1.30
C LEU A 111 1.71 -11.60 -0.72
N PRO A 112 1.50 -12.10 0.52
CA PRO A 112 2.23 -13.25 1.04
C PRO A 112 2.05 -14.49 0.15
N LEU A 113 3.07 -15.35 0.08
CA LEU A 113 3.09 -16.53 -0.81
C LEU A 113 1.86 -17.45 -0.66
N HIS A 114 1.33 -17.63 0.55
CA HIS A 114 0.13 -18.45 0.75
C HIS A 114 -1.10 -17.82 0.09
N LEU A 115 -1.26 -16.50 0.18
CA LEU A 115 -2.35 -15.78 -0.49
C LEU A 115 -2.16 -15.72 -2.01
N GLN A 116 -0.92 -15.65 -2.50
CA GLN A 116 -0.65 -15.78 -3.93
C GLN A 116 -1.15 -17.13 -4.47
N ARG A 117 -0.87 -18.23 -3.77
CA ARG A 117 -1.34 -19.57 -4.16
C ARG A 117 -2.86 -19.67 -4.16
N GLU A 118 -3.53 -19.11 -3.15
CA GLU A 118 -5.00 -19.08 -3.10
C GLU A 118 -5.59 -18.19 -4.20
N TRP A 119 -4.97 -17.04 -4.47
CA TRP A 119 -5.38 -16.15 -5.57
C TRP A 119 -5.30 -16.85 -6.93
N VAL A 120 -4.23 -17.59 -7.22
CA VAL A 120 -4.09 -18.34 -8.48
C VAL A 120 -5.26 -19.31 -8.69
N LYS A 121 -5.73 -19.97 -7.61
CA LYS A 121 -6.92 -20.83 -7.67
C LYS A 121 -8.18 -20.02 -7.99
N VAL A 122 -8.36 -18.86 -7.37
CA VAL A 122 -9.50 -17.96 -7.62
C VAL A 122 -9.48 -17.47 -9.07
N ALA A 123 -8.34 -16.97 -9.55
CA ALA A 123 -8.16 -16.49 -10.93
C ALA A 123 -8.43 -17.61 -11.95
N CYS A 124 -7.97 -18.84 -11.68
CA CYS A 124 -8.27 -20.00 -12.52
C CYS A 124 -9.77 -20.34 -12.55
N ARG A 125 -10.51 -20.12 -11.46
CA ARG A 125 -11.98 -20.28 -11.48
C ARG A 125 -12.67 -19.19 -12.30
N ILE A 126 -12.19 -17.95 -12.22
CA ILE A 126 -12.73 -16.83 -13.02
C ILE A 126 -12.46 -17.06 -14.51
N SER A 127 -11.25 -17.50 -14.88
CA SER A 127 -10.93 -17.76 -16.29
C SER A 127 -11.82 -18.83 -16.92
N LYS A 128 -12.26 -19.83 -16.14
CA LYS A 128 -13.21 -20.86 -16.59
C LYS A 128 -14.60 -20.31 -16.91
N THR A 129 -14.96 -19.10 -16.46
CA THR A 129 -16.22 -18.44 -16.84
C THR A 129 -16.10 -17.63 -18.13
N GLY A 130 -14.97 -17.71 -18.84
CA GLY A 130 -14.73 -16.95 -20.08
C GLY A 130 -14.34 -15.49 -19.88
N ARG A 131 -13.96 -15.10 -18.65
CA ARG A 131 -13.56 -13.74 -18.28
C ARG A 131 -12.16 -13.74 -17.66
N GLU A 132 -11.39 -12.69 -17.94
CA GLU A 132 -10.12 -12.45 -17.23
C GLU A 132 -10.36 -11.87 -15.82
N SER A 133 -9.49 -12.21 -14.88
CA SER A 133 -9.50 -11.60 -13.54
C SER A 133 -9.16 -10.11 -13.64
N LEU A 134 -9.97 -9.27 -13.03
CA LEU A 134 -9.80 -7.82 -13.00
C LEU A 134 -9.21 -7.36 -11.66
N PHE A 135 -8.77 -6.11 -11.61
CA PHE A 135 -8.28 -5.49 -10.37
C PHE A 135 -9.31 -5.56 -9.24
N LYS A 136 -10.60 -5.38 -9.58
CA LYS A 136 -11.71 -5.46 -8.63
C LYS A 136 -11.76 -6.83 -7.94
N ASP A 137 -11.57 -7.91 -8.68
CA ASP A 137 -11.61 -9.27 -8.13
C ASP A 137 -10.47 -9.51 -7.14
N LEU A 138 -9.27 -9.01 -7.48
CA LEU A 138 -8.13 -9.08 -6.59
C LEU A 138 -8.36 -8.25 -5.33
N CYS A 139 -8.95 -7.05 -5.47
CA CYS A 139 -9.30 -6.20 -4.34
C CYS A 139 -10.33 -6.87 -3.41
N GLU A 140 -11.34 -7.54 -3.96
CA GLU A 140 -12.34 -8.28 -3.19
C GLU A 140 -11.72 -9.47 -2.47
N PHE A 141 -10.87 -10.25 -3.16
CA PHE A 141 -10.12 -11.34 -2.55
C PHE A 141 -9.24 -10.85 -1.39
N VAL A 142 -8.44 -9.80 -1.57
CA VAL A 142 -7.56 -9.29 -0.52
C VAL A 142 -8.36 -8.79 0.69
N LYS A 143 -9.52 -8.18 0.46
CA LYS A 143 -10.45 -7.79 1.52
C LYS A 143 -10.97 -9.02 2.28
N GLU A 144 -11.44 -10.04 1.57
CA GLU A 144 -11.92 -11.27 2.19
C GLU A 144 -10.83 -11.93 3.04
N GLN A 145 -9.59 -12.01 2.53
CA GLN A 145 -8.46 -12.55 3.29
C GLN A 145 -8.13 -11.71 4.53
N SER A 146 -8.25 -10.39 4.44
CA SER A 146 -8.10 -9.49 5.60
C SER A 146 -9.20 -9.72 6.64
N ASP A 147 -10.44 -9.94 6.21
CA ASP A 147 -11.58 -10.18 7.10
C ASP A 147 -11.45 -11.56 7.78
N ILE A 148 -11.07 -12.60 7.03
CA ILE A 148 -10.79 -13.95 7.56
C ILE A 148 -9.67 -13.91 8.61
N ALA A 149 -8.57 -13.21 8.32
CA ALA A 149 -7.45 -13.06 9.24
C ALA A 149 -7.86 -12.38 10.56
N ASN A 150 -8.89 -11.53 10.54
CA ASN A 150 -9.42 -10.84 11.71
C ASN A 150 -10.46 -11.66 12.50
N THR A 151 -10.84 -12.85 12.02
CA THR A 151 -11.73 -13.76 12.76
C THR A 151 -11.01 -14.44 13.93
N ARG A 152 -11.79 -14.97 14.88
CA ARG A 152 -11.25 -15.78 16.00
C ARG A 152 -10.31 -16.89 15.54
N TYR A 153 -10.66 -17.59 14.46
CA TYR A 153 -9.86 -18.69 13.92
C TYR A 153 -8.66 -18.18 13.11
N GLY A 154 -8.81 -17.09 12.36
CA GLY A 154 -7.70 -16.44 11.66
C GLY A 154 -6.58 -16.02 12.61
N LEU A 155 -6.95 -15.46 13.77
CA LEU A 155 -5.99 -15.12 14.82
C LEU A 155 -5.23 -16.34 15.34
N LEU A 156 -5.87 -17.49 15.52
CA LEU A 156 -5.19 -18.72 15.97
C LEU A 156 -4.13 -19.18 14.97
N VAL A 157 -4.44 -19.14 13.67
CA VAL A 157 -3.50 -19.51 12.59
C VAL A 157 -2.30 -18.55 12.57
N ILE A 158 -2.53 -17.25 12.80
CA ILE A 158 -1.46 -16.24 12.83
C ILE A 158 -0.57 -16.41 14.06
N HIS A 159 -1.16 -16.62 15.24
CA HIS A 159 -0.43 -16.74 16.50
C HIS A 159 0.33 -18.07 16.60
N GLY A 160 -0.24 -19.17 16.09
CA GLY A 160 0.43 -20.48 16.03
C GLY A 160 1.71 -20.45 15.17
N ASN A 161 1.71 -19.72 14.07
CA ASN A 161 2.91 -19.55 13.22
C ASN A 161 4.05 -18.75 13.88
N ASN A 162 3.77 -17.98 14.94
CA ASN A 162 4.78 -17.19 15.66
C ASN A 162 5.42 -17.95 16.83
N SER A 163 4.79 -19.02 17.35
CA SER A 163 5.40 -19.92 18.34
C SER A 163 6.42 -20.87 17.71
N ASP A 164 6.19 -21.35 16.48
CA ASP A 164 7.10 -22.30 15.80
C ASP A 164 8.45 -21.69 15.37
N LYS A 165 8.58 -20.36 15.39
CA LYS A 165 9.86 -19.69 15.09
C LYS A 165 10.77 -19.50 16.30
N ARG A 166 10.36 -19.91 17.50
CA ARG A 166 11.17 -19.77 18.72
C ARG A 166 11.99 -21.01 19.10
N ASP A 167 11.91 -22.11 18.35
CA ASP A 167 12.54 -23.38 18.77
C ASP A 167 13.42 -24.05 17.69
N VAL A 168 14.33 -23.29 17.08
CA VAL A 168 15.47 -23.86 16.32
C VAL A 168 16.79 -23.38 16.93
N GLY A 169 16.92 -23.59 18.24
CA GLY A 169 18.18 -23.53 18.98
C GLY A 169 18.58 -24.94 19.43
N VAL A 170 18.68 -25.89 18.50
CA VAL A 170 19.13 -27.25 18.80
C VAL A 170 20.57 -27.18 19.31
N SER A 171 20.72 -27.39 20.62
CA SER A 171 21.98 -27.59 21.32
C SER A 171 22.73 -28.77 20.70
N LYS A 172 23.73 -28.49 19.86
CA LYS A 172 24.74 -29.49 19.47
C LYS A 172 25.87 -29.44 20.49
N GLY A 173 25.74 -30.26 21.52
CA GLY A 173 26.89 -30.74 22.27
C GLY A 173 27.76 -31.62 21.37
N LYS A 174 29.05 -31.29 21.26
CA LYS A 174 30.16 -32.17 20.85
C LYS A 174 31.37 -31.74 21.70
N ILE A 175 31.56 -32.37 22.86
CA ILE A 175 32.57 -33.41 23.12
C ILE A 175 33.97 -32.91 22.76
N ASN A 176 34.70 -32.48 23.77
CA ASN A 176 36.12 -32.14 23.72
C ASN A 176 36.92 -33.44 23.69
N ALA A 177 37.62 -33.73 22.59
CA ALA A 177 38.54 -34.85 22.47
C ALA A 177 39.98 -34.30 22.44
N ASN A 178 40.63 -34.31 23.60
CA ASN A 178 42.07 -34.14 23.73
C ASN A 178 42.77 -35.36 23.12
N TYR A 179 43.57 -35.15 22.08
CA TYR A 179 44.68 -36.02 21.73
C TYR A 179 45.84 -35.16 21.21
N ASN A 180 46.75 -34.78 22.12
CA ASN A 180 48.10 -34.39 21.74
C ASN A 180 48.95 -35.67 21.65
N ALA A 181 49.22 -36.11 20.43
CA ALA A 181 50.27 -37.09 20.15
C ALA A 181 51.56 -36.34 19.83
N ALA A 182 52.67 -36.83 20.40
CA ALA A 182 54.00 -36.26 20.33
C ALA A 182 54.75 -36.60 19.02
N SER A 183 55.85 -35.85 18.82
CA SER A 183 57.04 -36.12 18.00
C SER A 183 56.99 -35.74 16.51
N ILE A 184 57.82 -34.78 16.09
CA ILE A 184 59.25 -34.94 15.73
C ILE A 184 60.00 -33.69 16.20
#